data_AF-A0A3N5MLY9-F1
#
_entry.id   AF-A0A3N5MLY9-F1
#
_cell.length_a   1.000
_cell.length_b   1.000
_cell.length_c   1.000
_cell.angle_alpha   90.00
_cell.angle_beta   90.00
_cell.angle_gamma   90.00
#
_symmetry.space_group_name_H-M   'P 1'
#
loop_
_entity.id
_entity.type
_entity.pdbx_description
1 polymer ?
#
loop_
_entity_poly.entity_id
_entity_poly.type
_entity_poly.pdbx_seq_one_letter_code
_entity_poly.pdbx_strand_id
1 'polypeptide(L)'
;MTRTTPDDKPAPPGRKKRVQDPDAHATPDAFDADRAMTQSDFIVVYGPDKTILYVNPAMAAAMGYAAEDMAGTPLLPYIAKEFQKTMAADMAAIGEADEPPFFETVLLAADGLRRSVIVKGRPVRYNNTPASLLFLIDITEKQVLEDMLRARAEELMQVSPALRDTGPVPGLPPAIRRDINDQLTVLKSCLAVLEQGQHDPALAGSCRKAIAAADQIAALIRSSRD
;
A
#
# COMPACT_ATOMS: atom_id res chain seq x y z
N MET A 1 -36.89 21.70 51.35
CA MET A 1 -35.88 20.67 51.03
C MET A 1 -35.98 20.35 49.55
N THR A 2 -35.02 20.84 48.78
CA THR A 2 -34.87 20.69 47.33
C THR A 2 -34.17 19.36 47.01
N ARG A 3 -34.79 18.50 46.21
CA ARG A 3 -34.16 17.37 45.48
C ARG A 3 -34.70 17.42 44.06
N THR A 4 -33.96 18.00 43.13
CA THR A 4 -33.08 17.33 42.14
C THR A 4 -33.86 16.44 41.17
N THR A 5 -33.81 16.84 39.91
CA THR A 5 -34.38 16.21 38.69
C THR A 5 -33.84 14.78 38.46
N PRO A 6 -34.48 14.03 37.54
CA PRO A 6 -33.76 13.79 36.30
C PRO A 6 -34.57 14.10 35.03
N ASP A 7 -33.80 14.59 34.08
CA ASP A 7 -34.07 14.97 32.70
C ASP A 7 -34.54 13.74 31.88
N ASP A 8 -35.79 13.79 31.39
CA ASP A 8 -36.38 12.77 30.51
C ASP A 8 -36.22 13.23 29.05
N LYS A 9 -35.08 12.85 28.44
CA LYS A 9 -34.82 13.05 27.02
C LYS A 9 -35.36 11.85 26.23
N PRO A 10 -36.20 12.07 25.19
CA PRO A 10 -36.62 10.97 24.31
C PRO A 10 -35.42 10.47 23.48
N ALA A 11 -35.26 9.16 23.44
CA ALA A 11 -34.29 8.47 22.60
C ALA A 11 -34.54 8.76 21.11
N PRO A 12 -33.48 8.87 20.28
CA PRO A 12 -33.64 9.10 18.84
C PRO A 12 -34.31 7.89 18.17
N PRO A 13 -35.10 8.09 17.10
CA PRO A 13 -35.82 7.02 16.45
C PRO A 13 -34.82 5.98 15.90
N GLY A 14 -34.98 4.74 16.36
CA GLY A 14 -34.23 3.60 15.85
C GLY A 14 -34.33 3.55 14.34
N ARG A 15 -33.18 3.59 13.66
CA ARG A 15 -33.09 3.36 12.22
C ARG A 15 -33.76 2.01 11.94
N LYS A 16 -34.93 2.05 11.31
CA LYS A 16 -35.58 0.86 10.75
C LYS A 16 -34.51 0.17 9.89
N LYS A 17 -34.06 -1.02 10.32
CA LYS A 17 -33.33 -1.95 9.45
C LYS A 17 -34.25 -2.18 8.26
N ARG A 18 -33.97 -1.50 7.14
CA ARG A 18 -34.55 -1.84 5.86
C ARG A 18 -34.07 -3.26 5.60
N VAL A 19 -34.97 -4.22 5.79
CA VAL A 19 -34.79 -5.59 5.30
C VAL A 19 -34.63 -5.41 3.79
N GLN A 20 -33.38 -5.41 3.34
CA GLN A 20 -33.07 -5.50 1.93
C GLN A 20 -33.37 -6.93 1.52
N ASP A 21 -34.20 -7.05 0.49
CA ASP A 21 -34.59 -8.32 -0.12
C ASP A 21 -33.34 -9.18 -0.37
N PRO A 22 -33.29 -10.44 0.10
CA PRO A 22 -32.11 -11.29 -0.02
C PRO A 22 -31.87 -11.85 -1.45
N ASP A 23 -32.69 -11.48 -2.44
CA ASP A 23 -32.65 -12.04 -3.82
C ASP A 23 -32.12 -11.08 -4.90
N ALA A 24 -31.52 -9.94 -4.53
CA ALA A 24 -30.87 -9.07 -5.50
C ALA A 24 -29.41 -9.47 -5.74
N HIS A 25 -29.16 -10.74 -6.13
CA HIS A 25 -27.87 -11.11 -6.71
C HIS A 25 -27.76 -10.41 -8.08
N ALA A 26 -27.07 -9.27 -8.12
CA ALA A 26 -26.64 -8.67 -9.37
C ALA A 26 -25.94 -9.76 -10.20
N THR A 27 -26.40 -9.99 -11.42
CA THR A 27 -25.79 -10.97 -12.31
C THR A 27 -24.35 -10.51 -12.56
N PRO A 28 -23.32 -11.36 -12.37
CA PRO A 28 -21.94 -10.92 -12.55
C PRO A 28 -21.74 -10.42 -13.99
N ASP A 29 -21.19 -9.22 -14.13
CA ASP A 29 -20.90 -8.63 -15.44
C ASP A 29 -20.04 -9.58 -16.27
N ALA A 30 -20.27 -9.58 -17.58
CA ALA A 30 -19.39 -10.26 -18.53
C ALA A 30 -18.03 -9.58 -18.55
N PHE A 31 -16.96 -10.37 -18.48
CA PHE A 31 -15.61 -9.88 -18.70
C PHE A 31 -15.38 -9.58 -20.19
N ASP A 32 -14.79 -8.43 -20.49
CA ASP A 32 -14.41 -7.99 -21.84
C ASP A 32 -12.88 -8.12 -22.02
N ALA A 33 -12.46 -9.14 -22.76
CA ALA A 33 -11.05 -9.46 -22.97
C ALA A 33 -10.33 -8.47 -23.89
N ASP A 34 -11.04 -7.88 -24.86
CA ASP A 34 -10.45 -6.94 -25.83
C ASP A 34 -10.01 -5.67 -25.11
N ARG A 35 -10.84 -5.19 -24.18
CA ARG A 35 -10.50 -4.03 -23.35
C ARG A 35 -9.31 -4.33 -22.43
N ALA A 36 -9.31 -5.47 -21.75
CA ALA A 36 -8.26 -5.86 -20.81
C ALA A 36 -6.89 -6.03 -21.49
N MET A 37 -6.86 -6.45 -22.76
CA MET A 37 -5.63 -6.66 -23.52
C MET A 37 -4.80 -5.37 -23.70
N THR A 38 -5.46 -4.21 -23.74
CA THR A 38 -4.81 -2.91 -23.91
C THR A 38 -4.44 -2.19 -22.61
N GLN A 39 -4.83 -2.74 -21.45
CA GLN A 39 -4.57 -2.13 -20.15
C GLN A 39 -3.16 -2.45 -19.65
N SER A 40 -2.53 -1.47 -19.02
CA SER A 40 -1.21 -1.61 -18.38
C SER A 40 -1.27 -2.30 -17.02
N ASP A 41 -2.46 -2.30 -16.38
CA ASP A 41 -2.67 -2.96 -15.10
C ASP A 41 -2.54 -4.48 -15.23
N PHE A 42 -2.13 -5.18 -14.18
CA PHE A 42 -2.08 -6.64 -14.22
C PHE A 42 -3.48 -7.21 -14.01
N ILE A 43 -3.91 -8.02 -14.97
CA ILE A 43 -5.24 -8.60 -14.98
C ILE A 43 -5.14 -10.11 -15.14
N VAL A 44 -5.82 -10.82 -14.26
CA VAL A 44 -6.00 -12.27 -14.37
C VAL A 44 -7.46 -12.64 -14.12
N VAL A 45 -7.94 -13.60 -14.88
CA VAL A 45 -9.24 -14.25 -14.67
C VAL A 45 -8.98 -15.71 -14.36
N TYR A 46 -9.62 -16.23 -13.32
CA TYR A 46 -9.50 -17.64 -12.94
C TYR A 46 -10.86 -18.29 -12.72
N GLY A 47 -10.92 -19.60 -12.97
CA GLY A 47 -12.13 -20.42 -12.84
C GLY A 47 -12.39 -20.89 -11.41
N PRO A 48 -13.52 -21.59 -11.16
CA PRO A 48 -13.88 -22.06 -9.83
C PRO A 48 -12.84 -23.00 -9.19
N ASP A 49 -12.11 -23.74 -10.03
CA ASP A 49 -11.01 -24.66 -9.69
C ASP A 49 -9.66 -23.95 -9.48
N LYS A 50 -9.64 -22.61 -9.55
CA LYS A 50 -8.44 -21.77 -9.45
C LYS A 50 -7.47 -21.92 -10.63
N THR A 51 -7.94 -22.45 -11.75
CA THR A 51 -7.22 -22.47 -13.03
C THR A 51 -7.30 -21.09 -13.69
N ILE A 52 -6.16 -20.57 -14.16
CA ILE A 52 -6.09 -19.32 -14.91
C ILE A 52 -6.80 -19.51 -16.25
N LEU A 53 -7.82 -18.70 -16.52
CA LEU A 53 -8.56 -18.70 -17.78
C LEU A 53 -8.03 -17.64 -18.75
N TYR A 54 -7.55 -16.52 -18.21
CA TYR A 54 -7.02 -15.40 -18.97
C TYR A 54 -6.00 -14.63 -18.15
N VAL A 55 -4.95 -14.14 -18.80
CA VAL A 55 -4.01 -13.16 -18.27
C VAL A 55 -3.76 -12.12 -19.36
N ASN A 56 -3.67 -10.85 -18.99
CA ASN A 56 -3.38 -9.83 -19.99
C ASN A 56 -1.86 -9.76 -20.33
N PRO A 57 -1.49 -9.16 -21.48
CA PRO A 57 -0.10 -9.09 -21.91
C PRO A 57 0.83 -8.38 -20.89
N ALA A 58 0.33 -7.36 -20.19
CA ALA A 58 1.11 -6.63 -19.20
C ALA A 58 1.57 -7.54 -18.04
N MET A 59 0.65 -8.35 -17.49
CA MET A 59 0.97 -9.29 -16.42
C MET A 59 1.86 -10.43 -16.92
N ALA A 60 1.58 -10.99 -18.10
CA ALA A 60 2.40 -12.06 -18.68
C ALA A 60 3.87 -11.60 -18.88
N ALA A 61 4.06 -10.41 -19.46
CA ALA A 61 5.37 -9.80 -19.62
C ALA A 61 6.08 -9.56 -18.28
N ALA A 62 5.36 -9.05 -17.27
CA ALA A 62 5.93 -8.80 -15.95
C ALA A 62 6.32 -10.08 -15.19
N MET A 63 5.59 -11.17 -15.44
CA MET A 63 5.84 -12.49 -14.85
C MET A 63 6.88 -13.30 -15.63
N GLY A 64 7.24 -12.88 -16.84
CA GLY A 64 8.23 -13.56 -17.69
C GLY A 64 7.72 -14.84 -18.34
N TYR A 65 6.41 -14.97 -18.52
CA TYR A 65 5.77 -16.12 -19.19
C TYR A 65 4.99 -15.66 -20.42
N ALA A 66 4.74 -16.57 -21.37
CA ALA A 66 3.72 -16.34 -22.38
C ALA A 66 2.33 -16.42 -21.74
N ALA A 67 1.38 -15.60 -22.22
CA ALA A 67 0.02 -15.59 -21.67
C ALA A 67 -0.66 -16.97 -21.83
N GLU A 68 -0.35 -17.65 -22.94
CA GLU A 68 -0.84 -18.97 -23.30
C GLU A 68 -0.29 -20.07 -22.38
N ASP A 69 0.94 -19.93 -21.89
CA ASP A 69 1.56 -20.88 -20.96
C ASP A 69 0.99 -20.74 -19.55
N MET A 70 0.57 -19.52 -19.17
CA MET A 70 -0.10 -19.28 -17.90
C MET A 70 -1.56 -19.73 -17.95
N ALA A 71 -2.25 -19.50 -19.06
CA ALA A 71 -3.62 -19.97 -19.24
C ALA A 71 -3.71 -21.50 -19.16
N GLY A 72 -4.69 -22.02 -18.43
CA GLY A 72 -4.86 -23.45 -18.17
C GLY A 72 -4.03 -23.99 -17.00
N THR A 73 -3.20 -23.16 -16.35
CA THR A 73 -2.42 -23.58 -15.17
C THR A 73 -3.07 -23.11 -13.86
N PRO A 74 -2.84 -23.79 -12.73
CA PRO A 74 -3.32 -23.33 -11.42
C PRO A 74 -2.66 -21.99 -11.04
N LEU A 75 -3.38 -21.12 -10.31
CA LEU A 75 -2.85 -19.84 -9.84
C LEU A 75 -1.77 -19.99 -8.74
N LEU A 76 -1.92 -21.01 -7.88
CA LEU A 76 -1.14 -21.17 -6.65
C LEU A 76 0.40 -21.20 -6.82
N PRO A 77 0.97 -21.84 -7.85
CA PRO A 77 2.43 -21.88 -8.07
C PRO A 77 3.06 -20.51 -8.35
N TYR A 78 2.30 -19.54 -8.85
CA TYR A 78 2.81 -18.18 -9.13
C TYR A 78 2.85 -17.29 -7.89
N ILE A 79 2.50 -17.82 -6.72
CA ILE A 79 2.36 -17.05 -5.49
C ILE A 79 3.34 -17.58 -4.45
N ALA A 80 4.00 -16.67 -3.75
CA ALA A 80 4.99 -16.99 -2.74
C ALA A 80 4.40 -17.85 -1.60
N LYS A 81 5.15 -18.86 -1.16
CA LYS A 81 4.68 -19.93 -0.26
C LYS A 81 4.07 -19.41 1.05
N GLU A 82 4.60 -18.32 1.57
CA GLU A 82 4.13 -17.67 2.79
C GLU A 82 2.70 -17.09 2.67
N PHE A 83 2.27 -16.71 1.46
CA PHE A 83 0.92 -16.18 1.20
C PHE A 83 -0.06 -17.27 0.76
N GLN A 84 0.42 -18.46 0.38
CA GLN A 84 -0.45 -19.57 -0.06
C GLN A 84 -1.44 -20.03 1.02
N LYS A 85 -1.09 -19.90 2.30
CA LYS A 85 -1.93 -20.34 3.43
C LYS A 85 -3.14 -19.44 3.67
N THR A 86 -3.03 -18.13 3.44
CA THR A 86 -4.13 -17.17 3.64
C THR A 86 -5.02 -17.06 2.41
N MET A 87 -4.50 -17.44 1.25
CA MET A 87 -5.17 -17.25 -0.03
C MET A 87 -6.56 -17.87 -0.13
N ALA A 88 -6.82 -19.00 0.53
CA ALA A 88 -8.15 -19.60 0.52
C ALA A 88 -9.20 -18.66 1.13
N ALA A 89 -8.86 -17.98 2.22
CA ALA A 89 -9.73 -16.99 2.86
C ALA A 89 -9.84 -15.72 2.00
N ASP A 90 -8.72 -15.24 1.46
CA ASP A 90 -8.68 -14.05 0.61
C ASP A 90 -9.53 -14.24 -0.66
N MET A 91 -9.46 -15.42 -1.28
CA MET A 91 -10.28 -15.77 -2.44
C MET A 91 -11.75 -15.99 -2.11
N ALA A 92 -12.08 -16.51 -0.92
CA ALA A 92 -13.46 -16.64 -0.49
C ALA A 92 -14.10 -15.26 -0.31
N ALA A 93 -13.36 -14.31 0.29
CA ALA A 93 -13.81 -12.93 0.48
C ALA A 93 -14.10 -12.21 -0.85
N ILE A 94 -13.39 -12.54 -1.93
CA ILE A 94 -13.67 -12.02 -3.28
C ILE A 94 -15.04 -12.48 -3.80
N GLY A 95 -15.46 -13.71 -3.47
CA GLY A 95 -16.71 -14.29 -3.97
C GLY A 95 -17.98 -13.87 -3.22
N GLU A 96 -17.84 -13.38 -1.99
CA GLU A 96 -18.96 -13.12 -1.08
C GLU A 96 -19.36 -11.65 -0.93
N ALA A 97 -18.51 -10.71 -1.36
CA ALA A 97 -18.69 -9.28 -1.11
C ALA A 97 -19.01 -8.47 -2.39
N ASP A 98 -20.00 -7.57 -2.30
CA ASP A 98 -20.31 -6.57 -3.33
C ASP A 98 -19.13 -5.59 -3.56
N GLU A 99 -18.37 -5.32 -2.49
CA GLU A 99 -17.11 -4.57 -2.54
C GLU A 99 -16.03 -5.37 -1.79
N PRO A 100 -15.33 -6.26 -2.50
CA PRO A 100 -14.40 -7.17 -1.85
C PRO A 100 -13.17 -6.42 -1.33
N PRO A 101 -12.66 -6.80 -0.14
CA PRO A 101 -11.48 -6.20 0.44
C PRO A 101 -10.27 -6.42 -0.48
N PHE A 102 -9.36 -5.45 -0.49
CA PHE A 102 -8.05 -5.62 -1.11
C PHE A 102 -7.10 -6.32 -0.13
N PHE A 103 -6.22 -7.15 -0.65
CA PHE A 103 -5.18 -7.83 0.13
C PHE A 103 -3.84 -7.78 -0.60
N GLU A 104 -2.76 -7.88 0.16
CA GLU A 104 -1.40 -7.91 -0.37
C GLU A 104 -0.94 -9.35 -0.56
N THR A 105 -0.20 -9.59 -1.64
CA THR A 105 0.49 -10.87 -1.87
C THR A 105 1.77 -10.64 -2.65
N VAL A 106 2.56 -11.71 -2.81
CA VAL A 106 3.79 -11.69 -3.58
C VAL A 106 3.71 -12.72 -4.70
N LEU A 107 3.89 -12.25 -5.93
CA LEU A 107 3.99 -13.08 -7.12
C LEU A 107 5.44 -13.53 -7.34
N LEU A 108 5.60 -14.72 -7.91
CA LEU A 108 6.87 -15.31 -8.29
C LEU A 108 6.98 -15.36 -9.82
N ALA A 109 7.80 -14.48 -10.39
CA ALA A 109 8.10 -14.46 -11.82
C ALA A 109 9.07 -15.60 -12.22
N ALA A 110 9.14 -15.90 -13.52
CA ALA A 110 9.97 -16.97 -14.09
C ALA A 110 11.48 -16.78 -13.83
N ASP A 111 11.93 -15.52 -13.78
CA ASP A 111 13.30 -15.12 -13.47
C ASP A 111 13.64 -15.19 -11.96
N GLY A 112 12.67 -15.57 -11.13
CA GLY A 112 12.78 -15.61 -9.67
C GLY A 112 12.53 -14.26 -8.98
N LEU A 113 12.19 -13.21 -9.74
CA LEU A 113 11.84 -11.92 -9.18
C LEU A 113 10.53 -12.03 -8.39
N ARG A 114 10.55 -11.41 -7.21
CA ARG A 114 9.39 -11.34 -6.31
C ARG A 114 8.70 -10.01 -6.53
N ARG A 115 7.45 -10.04 -6.96
CA ARG A 115 6.65 -8.83 -7.17
C ARG A 115 5.60 -8.69 -6.09
N SER A 116 5.68 -7.62 -5.32
CA SER A 116 4.67 -7.29 -4.32
C SER A 116 3.48 -6.64 -5.01
N VAL A 117 2.28 -7.17 -4.77
CA VAL A 117 1.07 -6.69 -5.43
C VAL A 117 -0.09 -6.52 -4.45
N ILE A 118 -0.90 -5.51 -4.69
CA ILE A 118 -2.22 -5.36 -4.06
C ILE A 118 -3.24 -5.97 -5.01
N VAL A 119 -4.06 -6.89 -4.50
CA VAL A 119 -5.07 -7.61 -5.26
C VAL A 119 -6.45 -7.07 -4.93
N LYS A 120 -7.22 -6.72 -5.96
CA LYS A 120 -8.65 -6.44 -5.87
C LYS A 120 -9.39 -7.37 -6.81
N GLY A 121 -10.28 -8.20 -6.26
CA GLY A 121 -11.07 -9.14 -7.03
C GLY A 121 -12.50 -8.68 -7.27
N ARG A 122 -13.23 -9.39 -8.13
CA ARG A 122 -14.71 -9.46 -8.13
C ARG A 122 -15.18 -10.69 -8.90
N PRO A 123 -16.36 -11.24 -8.61
CA PRO A 123 -16.96 -12.29 -9.44
C PRO A 123 -17.34 -11.73 -10.81
N VAL A 124 -17.11 -12.52 -11.87
CA VAL A 124 -17.47 -12.19 -13.27
C VAL A 124 -17.94 -13.43 -14.01
N ARG A 125 -18.48 -13.27 -15.21
CA ARG A 125 -18.66 -14.37 -16.16
C ARG A 125 -17.59 -14.33 -17.25
N TYR A 126 -16.95 -15.46 -17.50
CA TYR A 126 -16.02 -15.65 -18.61
C TYR A 126 -16.55 -16.79 -19.49
N ASN A 127 -16.80 -16.53 -20.78
CA ASN A 127 -17.42 -17.49 -21.70
C ASN A 127 -18.66 -18.19 -21.13
N ASN A 128 -19.53 -17.41 -20.49
CA ASN A 128 -20.76 -17.86 -19.82
C ASN A 128 -20.56 -18.84 -18.63
N THR A 129 -19.32 -18.98 -18.14
CA THR A 129 -18.96 -19.79 -16.97
C THR A 129 -18.63 -18.88 -15.78
N PRO A 130 -18.99 -19.24 -14.54
CA PRO A 130 -18.59 -18.49 -13.36
C PRO A 130 -17.06 -18.39 -13.25
N ALA A 131 -16.56 -17.18 -13.04
CA ALA A 131 -15.14 -16.90 -12.89
C ALA A 131 -14.92 -15.75 -11.90
N SER A 132 -13.66 -15.46 -11.61
CA SER A 132 -13.27 -14.30 -10.81
C SER A 132 -12.21 -13.50 -11.54
N LEU A 133 -12.42 -12.19 -11.60
CA LEU A 133 -11.49 -11.22 -12.17
C LEU A 133 -10.67 -10.62 -11.04
N LEU A 134 -9.35 -10.59 -11.19
CA LEU A 134 -8.45 -9.89 -10.30
C LEU A 134 -7.75 -8.76 -11.06
N PHE A 135 -7.70 -7.60 -10.42
CA PHE A 135 -6.80 -6.50 -10.72
C PHE A 135 -5.65 -6.53 -9.71
N LEU A 136 -4.42 -6.50 -10.22
CA LEU A 136 -3.22 -6.50 -9.39
C LEU A 136 -2.43 -5.22 -9.67
N ILE A 137 -2.11 -4.51 -8.59
CA ILE A 137 -1.33 -3.29 -8.65
C ILE A 137 0.08 -3.64 -8.17
N ASP A 138 1.08 -3.54 -9.05
CA ASP A 138 2.48 -3.73 -8.69
C ASP A 138 2.95 -2.59 -7.78
N ILE A 139 3.34 -2.95 -6.56
CA ILE A 139 3.88 -2.03 -5.54
C ILE A 139 5.34 -2.32 -5.23
N THR A 140 6.01 -3.13 -6.04
CA THR A 140 7.40 -3.56 -5.81
C THR A 140 8.34 -2.36 -5.75
N GLU A 141 8.28 -1.46 -6.74
CA GLU A 141 9.12 -0.26 -6.77
C GLU A 141 8.84 0.66 -5.59
N LYS A 142 7.56 0.83 -5.23
CA LYS A 142 7.16 1.62 -4.07
C LYS A 142 7.75 1.06 -2.78
N GLN A 143 7.64 -0.25 -2.54
CA GLN A 143 8.20 -0.88 -1.33
C GLN A 143 9.72 -0.77 -1.28
N VAL A 144 10.42 -0.98 -2.41
CA VAL A 144 11.88 -0.80 -2.47
C VAL A 144 12.28 0.63 -2.09
N LEU A 145 11.57 1.64 -2.62
CA LEU A 145 11.84 3.04 -2.28
C LEU A 145 11.54 3.35 -0.81
N GLU A 146 10.45 2.84 -0.26
CA GLU A 146 10.09 3.00 1.15
C GLU A 146 11.12 2.35 2.09
N ASP A 147 11.61 1.15 1.75
CA ASP A 147 12.64 0.46 2.51
C ASP A 147 14.00 1.17 2.42
N MET A 148 14.37 1.67 1.24
CA MET A 148 15.56 2.50 1.08
C MET A 148 15.50 3.77 1.94
N LEU A 149 14.35 4.45 1.94
CA LEU A 149 14.13 5.63 2.78
C LEU A 149 14.19 5.29 4.27
N ARG A 150 13.61 4.16 4.67
CA ARG A 150 13.64 3.67 6.06
C ARG A 150 15.07 3.37 6.52
N ALA A 151 15.84 2.64 5.72
CA ALA A 151 17.23 2.33 6.02
C ALA A 151 18.08 3.60 6.18
N ARG A 152 17.90 4.58 5.30
CA ARG A 152 18.59 5.89 5.44
C ARG A 152 18.16 6.66 6.69
N ALA A 153 16.88 6.62 7.04
CA ALA A 153 16.40 7.25 8.27
C ALA A 153 17.00 6.57 9.52
N GLU A 154 17.10 5.25 9.53
CA GLU A 154 17.74 4.49 10.61
C GLU A 154 19.24 4.79 10.72
N GLU A 155 19.97 4.86 9.60
CA GLU A 155 21.37 5.30 9.57
C GLU A 155 21.54 6.69 10.21
N LEU A 156 20.72 7.66 9.81
CA LEU A 156 20.73 9.00 10.40
C LEU A 156 20.42 8.99 11.90
N MET A 157 19.48 8.16 12.35
CA MET A 157 19.17 8.01 13.77
C MET A 157 20.34 7.40 14.57
N GLN A 158 21.11 6.47 14.00
CA GLN A 158 22.28 5.88 14.66
C GLN A 158 23.46 6.86 14.77
N VAL A 159 23.63 7.76 13.80
CA VAL A 159 24.65 8.82 13.85
C VAL A 159 24.24 9.93 14.83
N SER A 160 22.95 10.12 15.08
CA SER A 160 22.45 11.19 15.96
C SER A 160 22.93 11.14 17.43
N PRO A 161 23.00 9.99 18.16
CA PRO A 161 23.58 9.96 19.51
C PRO A 161 25.10 10.18 19.50
N ALA A 162 25.83 9.69 18.49
CA ALA A 162 27.26 9.96 18.36
C ALA A 162 27.56 11.45 18.14
N LEU A 163 26.67 12.17 17.43
CA LEU A 163 26.73 13.63 17.28
C LEU A 163 26.29 14.39 18.54
N ARG A 164 25.55 13.77 19.46
CA ARG A 164 25.15 14.38 20.75
C ARG A 164 26.27 14.30 21.78
N ASP A 165 27.10 13.26 21.71
CA ASP A 165 28.29 13.09 22.57
C ASP A 165 29.51 13.86 22.05
N THR A 166 29.56 14.18 20.76
CA THR A 166 30.41 15.28 20.30
C THR A 166 29.75 16.57 20.77
N GLY A 167 30.32 17.21 21.79
CA GLY A 167 29.97 18.58 22.16
C GLY A 167 29.97 19.53 20.95
N PRO A 168 29.51 20.79 21.10
CA PRO A 168 29.37 21.74 19.98
C PRO A 168 30.59 21.67 19.07
N VAL A 169 30.41 21.32 17.79
CA VAL A 169 31.51 21.16 16.83
C VAL A 169 32.22 22.52 16.69
N PRO A 170 33.38 22.73 17.33
CA PRO A 170 34.04 24.03 17.30
C PRO A 170 34.71 24.14 15.93
N GLY A 171 34.46 25.23 15.20
CA GLY A 171 35.26 25.58 14.03
C GLY A 171 34.67 25.31 12.64
N LEU A 172 33.37 25.04 12.49
CA LEU A 172 32.74 25.03 11.16
C LEU A 172 32.78 26.44 10.52
N PRO A 173 33.45 26.63 9.36
CA PRO A 173 33.50 27.92 8.67
C PRO A 173 32.09 28.43 8.31
N PRO A 174 31.86 29.76 8.32
CA PRO A 174 30.54 30.35 8.03
C PRO A 174 29.91 29.89 6.69
N ALA A 175 30.74 29.62 5.69
CA ALA A 175 30.30 29.12 4.38
C ALA A 175 29.70 27.71 4.47
N ILE A 176 30.36 26.79 5.19
CA ILE A 176 29.88 25.41 5.37
C ILE A 176 28.62 25.41 6.25
N ARG A 177 28.56 26.29 7.26
CA ARG A 177 27.37 26.49 8.10
C ARG A 177 26.15 26.94 7.28
N ARG A 178 26.35 27.87 6.35
CA ARG A 178 25.30 28.35 5.46
C ARG A 178 24.84 27.23 4.53
N ASP A 179 25.77 26.54 3.89
CA ASP A 179 25.47 25.45 2.95
C ASP A 179 24.68 24.31 3.62
N ILE A 180 25.07 23.89 4.83
CA ILE A 180 24.33 22.87 5.58
C ILE A 180 22.91 23.36 5.92
N ASN A 181 22.74 24.61 6.35
CA ASN A 181 21.40 25.15 6.63
C ASN A 181 20.54 25.27 5.36
N ASP A 182 21.14 25.63 4.23
CA ASP A 182 20.45 25.73 2.95
C ASP A 182 19.96 24.33 2.52
N GLN A 183 20.81 23.30 2.61
CA GLN A 183 20.44 21.90 2.33
C GLN A 183 19.37 21.36 3.28
N LEU A 184 19.47 21.64 4.58
CA LEU A 184 18.44 21.26 5.57
C LEU A 184 17.10 21.96 5.28
N THR A 185 17.12 23.18 4.76
CA THR A 185 15.91 23.92 4.39
C THR A 185 15.20 23.26 3.21
N VAL A 186 15.95 22.88 2.18
CA VAL A 186 15.40 22.14 1.01
C VAL A 186 14.83 20.79 1.46
N LEU A 187 15.58 20.03 2.25
CA LEU A 187 15.16 18.72 2.74
C LEU A 187 13.86 18.80 3.56
N LYS A 188 13.75 19.79 4.45
CA LYS A 188 12.50 20.04 5.21
C LYS A 188 11.33 20.40 4.30
N SER A 189 11.56 21.22 3.27
CA SER A 189 10.50 21.58 2.32
C SER A 189 9.99 20.35 1.56
N CYS A 190 10.88 19.48 1.08
CA CYS A 190 10.49 18.24 0.42
C CYS A 190 9.71 17.30 1.36
N LEU A 191 10.17 17.15 2.61
CA LEU A 191 9.50 16.31 3.60
C LEU A 191 8.12 16.86 3.99
N ALA A 192 7.95 18.18 4.06
CA ALA A 192 6.65 18.81 4.35
C ALA A 192 5.64 18.60 3.20
N VAL A 193 6.11 18.69 1.95
CA VAL A 193 5.28 18.39 0.76
C VAL A 193 4.90 16.91 0.74
N LEU A 194 5.85 16.03 1.05
CA LEU A 194 5.58 14.59 1.19
C LEU A 194 4.57 14.33 2.31
N GLU A 195 4.69 14.94 3.48
CA GLU A 195 3.71 14.77 4.57
C GLU A 195 2.28 15.15 4.12
N GLN A 196 2.12 16.25 3.38
CA GLN A 196 0.81 16.74 2.94
C GLN A 196 0.12 15.83 1.91
N GLY A 197 0.87 15.04 1.15
CA GLY A 197 0.35 14.15 0.11
C GLY A 197 0.03 12.74 0.57
N GLN A 198 0.30 12.38 1.83
CA GLN A 198 0.27 10.97 2.28
C GLN A 198 -0.98 10.63 3.08
N HIS A 199 -1.57 9.47 2.79
CA HIS A 199 -2.69 8.89 3.56
C HIS A 199 -2.23 7.83 4.58
N ASP A 200 -0.95 7.45 4.54
CA ASP A 200 -0.36 6.54 5.53
C ASP A 200 0.10 7.31 6.79
N PRO A 201 -0.50 7.06 7.96
CA PRO A 201 -0.13 7.70 9.21
C PRO A 201 1.30 7.35 9.69
N ALA A 202 1.84 6.19 9.33
CA ALA A 202 3.20 5.80 9.70
C ALA A 202 4.27 6.59 8.93
N LEU A 203 4.04 6.79 7.64
CA LEU A 203 4.91 7.59 6.77
C LEU A 203 4.85 9.08 7.12
N ALA A 204 3.64 9.61 7.39
CA ALA A 204 3.47 10.98 7.89
C ALA A 204 4.19 11.18 9.25
N GLY A 205 4.10 10.20 10.16
CA GLY A 205 4.83 10.21 11.42
C GLY A 205 6.36 10.22 11.24
N SER A 206 6.87 9.51 10.24
CA SER A 206 8.30 9.47 9.92
C SER A 206 8.80 10.79 9.33
N CYS A 207 8.00 11.43 8.45
CA CYS A 207 8.31 12.75 7.91
C CYS A 207 8.44 13.79 9.02
N ARG A 208 7.48 13.82 9.97
CA ARG A 208 7.55 14.73 11.13
C ARG A 208 8.80 14.53 11.98
N LYS A 209 9.18 13.27 12.24
CA LYS A 209 10.41 12.96 13.00
C LYS A 209 11.66 13.46 12.27
N ALA A 210 11.73 13.28 10.96
CA ALA A 210 12.85 13.76 10.14
C ALA A 210 12.95 15.30 10.12
N ILE A 211 11.82 16.01 10.01
CA ILE A 211 11.76 17.47 10.12
C ILE A 211 12.28 17.94 11.48
N ALA A 212 11.82 17.31 12.58
CA ALA A 212 12.27 17.65 13.93
C ALA A 212 13.78 17.43 14.13
N ALA A 213 14.35 16.35 13.57
CA ALA A 213 15.78 16.09 13.61
C ALA A 213 16.59 17.14 12.83
N ALA A 214 16.11 17.54 11.65
CA ALA A 214 16.73 18.61 10.87
C ALA A 214 16.76 19.95 11.62
N ASP A 215 15.69 20.28 12.34
CA ASP A 215 15.63 21.48 13.18
C ASP A 215 16.60 21.43 14.37
N GLN A 216 16.78 20.25 14.98
CA GLN A 216 17.78 20.05 16.04
C GLN A 216 19.20 20.24 15.52
N ILE A 217 19.55 19.68 14.36
CA ILE A 217 20.87 19.88 13.74
C ILE A 217 21.11 21.36 13.44
N ALA A 218 20.12 22.04 12.86
CA ALA A 218 20.21 23.47 12.57
C ALA A 218 20.39 24.30 13.87
N ALA A 219 19.76 23.90 14.97
CA ALA A 219 19.92 24.54 16.27
C ALA A 219 21.33 24.32 16.85
N LEU A 220 21.87 23.09 16.81
CA LEU A 220 23.22 22.75 17.27
C LEU A 220 24.30 23.55 16.51
N ILE A 221 24.11 23.70 15.21
CA ILE A 221 25.01 24.50 14.36
C ILE A 221 24.94 25.99 14.73
N ARG A 222 23.74 26.51 15.05
CA ARG A 222 23.57 27.91 15.48
C ARG A 222 24.14 28.19 16.87
N SER A 223 24.05 27.25 17.80
CA SER A 223 24.56 27.40 19.18
C SER A 223 26.07 27.28 19.31
N SER A 224 26.81 26.86 18.27
CA SER A 224 28.29 26.90 18.20
C SER A 224 28.88 28.32 18.07
N ARG A 225 28.15 29.34 18.51
CA ARG A 225 28.49 30.77 18.35
C ARG A 225 29.22 31.36 19.56
N ASP A 226 29.33 30.59 20.65
CA ASP A 226 29.98 30.98 21.90
C ASP A 226 31.34 30.29 22.07
#